data_AF-A0A1Q8QTG8-F1
#
_entry.id   AF-A0A1Q8QTG8-F1
#
_cell.length_a   1.000
_cell.length_b   1.000
_cell.length_c   1.000
_cell.angle_alpha   90.00
_cell.angle_beta   90.00
_cell.angle_gamma   90.00
#
_symmetry.space_group_name_H-M   'P 1'
#
loop_
_entity.id
_entity.type
_entity.pdbx_description
1 polymer ?
#
loop_
_entity_poly.entity_id
_entity_poly.type
_entity_poly.pdbx_seq_one_letter_code
_entity_poly.pdbx_strand_id
1 'polypeptide(L)' 'MNRLEILRVERERIIKTLGKENKNRVKLLTMLMDVDDEIEEILASELKSWSLGLVNNQQLST' A
#
# COMPACT_ATOMS: atom_id res chain seq x y z
N MET A 1 -11.63 9.79 3.05
CA MET A 1 -10.38 9.07 3.40
C MET A 1 -9.85 8.49 2.10
N ASN A 2 -8.60 8.74 1.72
CA ASN A 2 -8.06 8.14 0.49
C ASN A 2 -7.87 6.62 0.68
N ARG A 3 -7.78 5.85 -0.41
CA ARG A 3 -7.69 4.38 -0.33
C ARG A 3 -6.48 3.92 0.48
N LEU A 4 -5.32 4.58 0.29
CA LEU A 4 -4.09 4.30 1.02
C LEU A 4 -4.26 4.42 2.55
N GLU A 5 -4.96 5.44 3.02
CA GLU A 5 -5.21 5.67 4.44
C GLU A 5 -6.13 4.59 5.03
N ILE A 6 -7.14 4.14 4.26
CA ILE A 6 -8.01 3.03 4.66
C ILE A 6 -7.19 1.74 4.82
N LEU A 7 -6.30 1.44 3.86
CA LEU A 7 -5.44 0.27 3.89
C LEU A 7 -4.45 0.31 5.07
N ARG A 8 -3.89 1.48 5.39
CA ARG A 8 -3.01 1.65 6.56
C ARG A 8 -3.72 1.34 7.87
N VAL A 9 -4.96 1.80 8.02
CA VAL A 9 -5.78 1.50 9.21
C VAL A 9 -6.13 0.01 9.28
N GLU A 10 -6.43 -0.63 8.15
CA GLU A 10 -6.70 -2.06 8.07
C GLU A 10 -5.47 -2.91 8.43
N ARG A 11 -4.30 -2.56 7.87
CA ARG A 11 -3.01 -3.17 8.19
C ARG A 11 -2.72 -3.14 9.68
N GLU A 12 -2.89 -1.98 10.31
CA GLU A 12 -2.70 -1.84 11.76
C GLU A 12 -3.66 -2.73 12.57
N ARG A 13 -4.91 -2.84 12.13
CA ARG A 13 -5.91 -3.69 12.79
C ARG A 13 -5.50 -5.16 12.73
N ILE A 14 -5.02 -5.63 11.58
CA ILE A 14 -4.59 -7.02 11.39
C ILE A 14 -3.37 -7.30 12.27
N ILE A 15 -2.37 -6.42 12.29
CA ILE A 15 -1.18 -6.55 13.15
C ILE A 15 -1.56 -6.59 14.63
N LYS A 16 -2.43 -5.69 15.09
CA LYS A 16 -2.93 -5.69 16.48
C LYS A 16 -3.66 -6.98 16.83
N THR A 17 -4.40 -7.56 15.89
CA THR A 17 -5.09 -8.84 16.08
C THR A 17 -4.10 -10.00 16.15
N LEU A 18 -3.12 -10.06 15.24
CA LEU A 18 -2.05 -11.06 15.21
C LEU A 18 -1.22 -11.10 16.50
N GLY A 19 -1.03 -9.95 17.16
CA GLY A 19 -0.32 -9.85 18.44
C GLY A 19 -1.13 -10.33 19.65
N LYS A 20 -2.47 -10.42 19.52
CA LYS A 20 -3.39 -10.78 20.62
C LYS A 20 -3.94 -12.20 20.51
N GLU A 21 -4.18 -12.67 19.29
CA GLU A 21 -4.84 -13.95 19.04
C GLU A 21 -3.98 -14.87 18.17
N ASN A 22 -3.87 -16.14 18.59
CA ASN A 22 -3.12 -17.16 17.84
C ASN A 22 -4.03 -18.03 16.94
N LYS A 23 -5.36 -17.92 17.09
CA LYS A 23 -6.32 -18.57 16.20
C LYS A 23 -6.39 -17.81 14.88
N ASN A 24 -6.65 -18.52 13.79
CA ASN A 24 -6.76 -17.95 12.44
C ASN A 24 -5.51 -17.19 11.96
N ARG A 25 -4.33 -17.45 12.55
CA ARG A 25 -3.07 -16.79 12.20
C ARG A 25 -2.77 -16.81 10.71
N VAL A 26 -2.95 -17.96 10.06
CA VAL A 26 -2.74 -18.09 8.60
C VAL A 26 -3.63 -17.13 7.84
N LYS A 27 -4.94 -17.09 8.15
CA LYS A 27 -5.90 -16.18 7.51
C LYS A 27 -5.52 -14.71 7.71
N LEU A 28 -5.12 -14.34 8.92
CA LEU A 28 -4.70 -12.98 9.23
C LEU A 28 -3.40 -12.60 8.50
N LEU A 29 -2.46 -13.53 8.36
CA LEU A 29 -1.23 -13.30 7.59
C LEU A 29 -1.53 -13.16 6.09
N THR A 30 -2.42 -13.98 5.53
CA THR A 30 -2.87 -13.83 4.14
C THR A 30 -3.51 -12.47 3.92
N MET A 31 -4.44 -12.05 4.78
CA MET A 31 -5.05 -10.73 4.71
C MET A 31 -4.02 -9.60 4.82
N LEU A 32 -3.00 -9.77 5.66
CA LEU A 32 -1.92 -8.78 5.79
C LEU A 32 -1.12 -8.67 4.49
N MET A 33 -0.81 -9.79 3.84
CA MET A 33 -0.12 -9.81 2.54
C MET A 33 -0.95 -9.11 1.47
N ASP A 34 -2.24 -9.42 1.36
CA ASP A 34 -3.13 -8.79 0.37
C ASP A 34 -3.17 -7.26 0.54
N VAL A 35 -3.21 -6.78 1.79
CA VAL A 35 -3.19 -5.35 2.12
C VAL A 35 -1.83 -4.71 1.81
N ASP A 36 -0.74 -5.38 2.13
CA ASP A 36 0.62 -4.88 1.87
C ASP A 36 0.89 -4.79 0.35
N ASP A 37 0.43 -5.77 -0.44
CA ASP A 37 0.53 -5.79 -1.90
C ASP A 37 -0.24 -4.62 -2.53
N GLU A 38 -1.47 -4.34 -2.08
CA GLU A 38 -2.26 -3.22 -2.60
C GLU A 38 -1.63 -1.85 -2.24
N ILE A 39 -1.08 -1.72 -1.04
CA ILE A 39 -0.33 -0.51 -0.65
C ILE A 39 0.88 -0.32 -1.56
N GLU A 40 1.64 -1.38 -1.83
CA GLU A 40 2.80 -1.34 -2.71
C GLU A 40 2.40 -0.94 -4.15
N GLU A 41 1.31 -1.50 -4.69
CA GLU A 41 0.82 -1.16 -6.01
C GLU A 41 0.41 0.32 -6.13
N ILE A 42 -0.27 0.86 -5.12
CA ILE A 42 -0.64 2.29 -5.07
C ILE A 42 0.61 3.16 -5.05
N LEU A 43 1.57 2.86 -4.16
CA LEU A 43 2.81 3.64 -4.03
C LEU A 43 3.68 3.57 -5.29
N ALA A 44 3.77 2.40 -5.92
CA ALA A 44 4.48 2.22 -7.19
C ALA A 44 3.81 3.00 -8.33
N SER A 45 2.48 2.99 -8.38
CA SER A 45 1.70 3.74 -9.37
C SER A 45 1.86 5.25 -9.20
N GLU A 46 1.83 5.74 -7.95
CA GLU A 46 2.12 7.13 -7.63
C GLU A 46 3.55 7.50 -8.03
N LEU A 47 4.55 6.71 -7.66
CA LEU A 47 5.95 6.95 -8.03
C LEU A 47 6.14 7.00 -9.56
N LYS A 48 5.51 6.07 -10.28
CA LYS A 48 5.55 6.04 -11.75
C LYS A 48 4.91 7.30 -12.34
N SER A 49 3.75 7.72 -11.84
CA SER A 49 3.07 8.96 -12.25
C SER A 49 3.97 10.19 -12.05
N TRP A 50 4.61 10.29 -10.88
CA TRP A 50 5.57 11.35 -10.58
C TRP A 50 6.78 11.34 -11.53
N SER A 51 7.36 10.17 -11.78
CA SER A 51 8.51 10.04 -12.70
C SER A 51 8.17 10.45 -14.14
N LEU A 52 6.99 10.09 -14.65
CA LEU A 52 6.52 10.48 -15.98
C LEU A 52 6.24 11.99 -16.07
N GLY A 53 5.70 12.59 -15.01
CA GLY A 53 5.49 14.04 -14.95
C GLY A 53 6.80 14.84 -15.01
N LEU A 54 7.88 14.32 -14.40
CA LEU A 54 9.21 14.95 -14.46
C LEU A 54 9.86 14.82 -15.84
N VAL A 55 9.73 13.68 -16.51
CA VAL A 55 10.27 13.46 -17.87
C VAL A 55 9.64 14.39 -18.90
N ASN A 56 8.32 14.59 -18.84
CA ASN A 56 7.61 15.44 -19.79
C ASN A 56 8.00 16.93 -19.67
N ASN A 57 8.35 17.41 -18.47
CA ASN A 57 8.78 18.80 -18.27
C ASN A 57 10.20 19.07 -18.78
N GLN A 58 11.08 18.06 -18.84
CA GLN A 58 12.43 18.20 -19.38
C GLN A 58 12.47 18.26 -20.91
N GLN A 59 11.55 17.59 -21.62
CA GLN A 59 11.49 17.61 -23.09
C GLN A 59 10.92 18.90 -23.69
N LEU A 60 10.20 19.71 -22.91
CA LEU A 60 9.64 21.00 -23.35
C LEU A 60 10.62 22.17 -23.19
N SER A 61 11.85 21.92 -22.74
CA SER A 61 12.85 22.93 -22.42
C SER A 61 14.03 23.03 -23.43
N THR A 62 13.90 22.40 -24.60
CA THR A 62 14.90 22.43 -25.70
C THR A 62 14.27 22.92 -26.99
#